data_AF-A0A925SU92-F1
#
_entry.id   AF-A0A925SU92-F1
#
_cell.length_a   1.000
_cell.length_b   1.000
_cell.length_c   1.000
_cell.angle_alpha   90.00
_cell.angle_beta   90.00
_cell.angle_gamma   90.00
#
_symmetry.space_group_name_H-M   'P 1'
#
loop_
_entity.id
_entity.type
_entity.pdbx_description
1 polymer ?
#
loop_
_entity_poly.entity_id
_entity_poly.type
_entity_poly.pdbx_seq_one_letter_code
_entity_poly.pdbx_strand_id
1 'polypeptide(L)'
;MLFQAIVWMNLALIFYTWAVFSGRRQGLHTRHLIIFGIGLACDYLGTSEMNRFALMHGKAPQWHNITGIASLAGMAFHFLLALAASILGKSEVVNRVFHRVSLTIYTCWLIAFASGAISGMLRLHR
;
A
#
# COMPACT_ATOMS: atom_id res chain seq x y z
N MET A 1 -20.00 -0.32 0.61
CA MET A 1 -19.22 -1.39 -0.05
C MET A 1 -18.19 -0.77 -1.01
N LEU A 2 -18.51 -0.52 -2.30
CA LEU A 2 -17.50 -0.03 -3.26
C LEU A 2 -17.01 1.41 -2.98
N PHE A 3 -17.91 2.35 -2.69
CA PHE A 3 -17.53 3.73 -2.35
C PHE A 3 -16.57 3.81 -1.16
N GLN A 4 -16.87 3.04 -0.11
CA GLN A 4 -16.01 2.94 1.08
C GLN A 4 -14.64 2.37 0.73
N ALA A 5 -14.58 1.34 -0.12
CA ALA A 5 -13.31 0.78 -0.57
C ALA A 5 -12.47 1.80 -1.34
N ILE A 6 -13.10 2.60 -2.22
CA ILE A 6 -12.43 3.69 -2.95
C ILE A 6 -11.88 4.73 -1.98
N VAL A 7 -12.65 5.14 -0.97
CA VAL A 7 -12.18 6.09 0.05
C VAL A 7 -10.96 5.56 0.79
N TRP A 8 -11.02 4.32 1.29
CA TRP A 8 -9.89 3.69 1.98
C TRP A 8 -8.65 3.58 1.11
N MET A 9 -8.82 3.24 -0.17
CA MET A 9 -7.70 3.04 -1.08
C MET A 9 -7.05 4.36 -1.52
N ASN A 10 -7.83 5.44 -1.62
CA ASN A 10 -7.29 6.79 -1.82
C ASN A 10 -6.57 7.32 -0.57
N LEU A 11 -7.08 7.03 0.62
CA LEU A 11 -6.37 7.36 1.86
C LEU A 11 -5.03 6.62 1.96
N ALA A 12 -5.01 5.33 1.61
CA ALA A 12 -3.76 4.55 1.53
C ALA A 12 -2.76 5.19 0.54
N LEU A 13 -3.23 5.62 -0.64
CA LEU A 13 -2.41 6.33 -1.62
C LEU A 13 -1.79 7.60 -1.03
N ILE A 14 -2.57 8.43 -0.36
CA ILE A 14 -2.09 9.68 0.25
C ILE A 14 -1.04 9.38 1.33
N PHE A 15 -1.34 8.44 2.23
CA PHE A 15 -0.43 8.11 3.33
C PHE A 15 0.87 7.47 2.85
N TYR A 16 0.82 6.54 1.91
CA TYR A 16 2.03 5.96 1.33
C TYR A 16 2.85 6.98 0.56
N THR A 17 2.22 7.82 -0.25
CA THR A 17 2.93 8.90 -0.96
C THR A 17 3.65 9.80 0.03
N TRP A 18 2.95 10.22 1.10
CA TRP A 18 3.54 11.09 2.10
C TRP A 18 4.68 10.40 2.85
N ALA A 19 4.49 9.16 3.31
CA ALA A 19 5.52 8.39 4.02
C ALA A 19 6.79 8.17 3.19
N VAL A 20 6.65 7.85 1.90
CA VAL A 20 7.78 7.60 0.99
C VAL A 20 8.49 8.89 0.60
N PHE A 21 7.77 9.97 0.30
CA PHE A 21 8.37 11.22 -0.15
C PHE A 21 8.89 12.09 0.99
N SER A 22 8.24 12.14 2.16
CA SER A 22 8.75 12.93 3.28
C SER A 22 9.98 12.28 3.92
N GLY A 23 10.10 10.95 3.85
CA GLY A 23 11.30 10.21 4.25
C GLY A 23 12.56 10.66 3.51
N ARG A 24 12.42 11.11 2.26
CA ARG A 24 13.52 11.64 1.44
C ARG A 24 14.16 12.92 2.01
N ARG A 25 13.42 13.71 2.80
CA ARG A 25 13.89 15.00 3.34
C ARG A 25 14.42 14.94 4.78
N GLN A 26 13.96 14.00 5.59
CA GLN A 26 14.22 14.00 7.05
C GLN A 26 14.83 12.71 7.58
N GLY A 27 14.97 11.66 6.75
CA GLY A 27 15.44 10.35 7.20
C GLY A 27 14.37 9.53 7.94
N LEU A 28 14.71 8.30 8.32
CA LEU A 28 13.84 7.28 8.90
C LEU A 28 13.38 7.63 10.33
N HIS A 29 12.52 8.64 10.45
CA HIS A 29 11.89 8.99 11.71
C HIS A 29 10.71 8.06 12.01
N THR A 30 10.46 7.74 13.29
CA THR A 30 9.31 6.96 13.77
C THR A 30 7.97 7.46 13.23
N ARG A 31 7.86 8.77 12.94
CA ARG A 31 6.69 9.39 12.32
C ARG A 31 6.35 8.77 10.96
N HIS A 32 7.34 8.58 10.09
CA HIS A 32 7.17 7.95 8.77
C HIS A 32 6.63 6.52 8.91
N LEU A 33 7.12 5.81 9.92
CA LEU A 33 6.65 4.47 10.25
C LEU A 33 5.16 4.47 10.60
N ILE A 34 4.74 5.36 11.51
CA ILE A 34 3.34 5.46 11.94
C ILE A 34 2.44 5.76 10.75
N ILE A 35 2.84 6.69 9.89
CA ILE A 35 2.08 7.07 8.69
C ILE A 35 1.98 5.89 7.72
N PHE A 36 3.09 5.18 7.50
CA PHE A 36 3.12 4.01 6.65
C PHE A 36 2.21 2.90 7.20
N GLY A 37 2.21 2.69 8.51
CA GLY A 37 1.32 1.74 9.18
C GLY A 37 -0.16 2.12 9.05
N ILE A 38 -0.50 3.41 9.15
CA ILE A 38 -1.87 3.90 8.90
C ILE A 38 -2.25 3.68 7.43
N GLY A 39 -1.34 3.95 6.49
CA GLY A 39 -1.51 3.63 5.07
C GLY A 39 -1.80 2.14 4.86
N LEU A 40 -1.03 1.25 5.50
CA LEU A 40 -1.21 -0.20 5.44
C LEU A 40 -2.55 -0.66 6.01
N ALA A 41 -3.01 -0.05 7.11
CA ALA A 41 -4.33 -0.34 7.65
C ALA A 41 -5.44 0.07 6.67
N CYS A 42 -5.33 1.25 6.04
CA CYS A 42 -6.27 1.71 5.02
C CYS A 42 -6.26 0.79 3.79
N ASP A 43 -5.09 0.35 3.35
CA ASP A 43 -4.89 -0.56 2.21
C ASP A 43 -5.51 -1.94 2.48
N TYR A 44 -5.31 -2.48 3.68
CA TYR A 44 -5.96 -3.71 4.13
C TYR A 44 -7.49 -3.58 4.17
N LEU A 45 -8.01 -2.49 4.74
CA LEU A 45 -9.45 -2.24 4.82
C LEU A 45 -10.08 -2.09 3.42
N GLY A 46 -9.47 -1.30 2.54
CA GLY A 46 -9.98 -1.13 1.18
C GLY A 46 -9.91 -2.43 0.37
N THR A 47 -8.84 -3.22 0.50
CA THR A 47 -8.71 -4.53 -0.15
C THR A 47 -9.77 -5.51 0.36
N SER A 48 -10.03 -5.53 1.67
CA SER A 48 -11.07 -6.38 2.28
C SER A 48 -12.46 -6.02 1.75
N GLU A 49 -12.79 -4.73 1.69
CA GLU A 49 -14.07 -4.26 1.17
C GLU A 49 -14.21 -4.51 -0.36
N MET A 50 -13.13 -4.38 -1.13
CA MET A 50 -13.10 -4.78 -2.55
C MET A 50 -13.34 -6.28 -2.72
N ASN A 51 -12.73 -7.11 -1.88
CA ASN A 51 -12.90 -8.56 -1.95
C ASN A 51 -14.33 -8.99 -1.56
N ARG A 52 -14.91 -8.36 -0.53
CA ARG A 52 -16.33 -8.53 -0.19
C ARG A 52 -17.26 -8.12 -1.34
N PHE A 53 -16.97 -7.00 -1.99
CA PHE A 53 -17.72 -6.56 -3.17
C PHE A 53 -17.61 -7.58 -4.31
N ALA A 54 -16.41 -8.11 -4.57
CA ALA A 54 -16.17 -9.12 -5.61
C ALA A 54 -16.85 -10.47 -5.32
N LEU A 55 -17.00 -10.84 -4.05
CA LEU A 55 -17.75 -12.04 -3.64
C LEU A 55 -19.25 -11.90 -3.92
N MET A 56 -19.82 -10.69 -3.74
CA MET A 56 -21.25 -10.44 -3.90
C MET A 56 -21.67 -10.11 -5.35
N HIS A 57 -20.80 -9.47 -6.13
CA HIS A 57 -21.13 -8.94 -7.47
C HIS A 57 -20.27 -9.50 -8.61
N GLY A 58 -19.46 -10.53 -8.34
CA GLY A 58 -18.64 -11.22 -9.33
C GLY A 58 -17.15 -10.90 -9.23
N LYS A 59 -16.32 -11.94 -9.32
CA LYS A 59 -14.87 -11.86 -9.07
C LYS A 59 -14.15 -10.92 -10.05
N ALA A 60 -13.27 -10.06 -9.51
CA ALA A 60 -12.27 -9.32 -10.29
C ALA A 60 -11.38 -10.28 -11.11
N PRO A 61 -10.64 -9.81 -12.14
CA PRO A 61 -9.68 -10.66 -12.87
C PRO A 61 -8.70 -11.29 -11.88
N GLN A 62 -8.46 -12.60 -11.99
CA GLN A 62 -7.61 -13.32 -11.02
C GLN A 62 -6.22 -12.71 -10.89
N TRP A 63 -5.67 -12.22 -12.01
CA TRP A 63 -4.39 -11.52 -12.07
C TRP A 63 -4.35 -10.27 -11.20
N HIS A 64 -5.40 -9.45 -11.18
CA HIS A 64 -5.45 -8.24 -10.35
C HIS A 64 -5.51 -8.57 -8.85
N ASN A 65 -6.25 -9.61 -8.48
CA ASN A 65 -6.34 -10.02 -7.08
C ASN A 65 -4.98 -10.53 -6.56
N ILE A 66 -4.25 -11.30 -7.39
CA ILE A 66 -2.91 -11.78 -7.06
C ILE A 66 -1.94 -10.61 -6.91
N THR A 67 -1.94 -9.64 -7.84
CA THR A 67 -1.03 -8.49 -7.78
C THR A 67 -1.35 -7.57 -6.60
N GLY A 68 -2.64 -7.37 -6.29
CA GLY A 68 -3.08 -6.62 -5.11
C GLY A 68 -2.60 -7.26 -3.80
N ILE A 69 -2.83 -8.56 -3.61
CA ILE A 69 -2.40 -9.28 -2.41
C ILE A 69 -0.87 -9.31 -2.30
N ALA A 70 -0.16 -9.60 -3.39
CA ALA A 70 1.29 -9.59 -3.41
C ALA A 70 1.85 -8.21 -3.04
N SER A 71 1.22 -7.14 -3.52
CA SER A 71 1.65 -5.79 -3.19
C SER A 71 1.37 -5.39 -1.74
N LEU A 72 0.20 -5.76 -1.21
CA LEU A 72 -0.14 -5.53 0.20
C LEU A 72 0.82 -6.30 1.13
N ALA A 73 1.14 -7.54 0.78
CA ALA A 73 2.13 -8.34 1.50
C ALA A 73 3.53 -7.71 1.44
N GLY A 74 3.93 -7.18 0.28
CA GLY A 74 5.19 -6.44 0.11
C GLY A 74 5.26 -5.19 0.99
N MET A 75 4.18 -4.39 1.04
CA MET A 75 4.08 -3.23 1.92
C MET A 75 4.16 -3.63 3.40
N ALA A 76 3.44 -4.68 3.81
CA ALA A 76 3.47 -5.18 5.18
C ALA A 76 4.87 -5.69 5.58
N PHE A 77 5.52 -6.48 4.73
CA PHE A 77 6.86 -6.98 4.97
C PHE A 77 7.86 -5.83 5.15
N HIS A 78 7.79 -4.83 4.28
CA HIS A 78 8.64 -3.66 4.37
C HIS A 78 8.41 -2.85 5.64
N PHE A 79 7.14 -2.67 6.05
CA PHE A 79 6.79 -2.01 7.30
C PHE A 79 7.38 -2.74 8.52
N LEU A 80 7.30 -4.08 8.55
CA LEU A 80 7.88 -4.88 9.64
C LEU A 80 9.41 -4.75 9.69
N LEU A 81 10.06 -4.72 8.53
CA LEU A 81 11.51 -4.53 8.43
C LEU A 81 11.90 -3.14 8.96
N ALA A 82 11.12 -2.11 8.60
CA ALA A 82 11.24 -0.74 9.08
C ALA A 82 11.11 -0.67 10.61
N LEU A 83 10.08 -1.34 11.14
CA LEU A 83 9.77 -1.37 12.56
C LEU A 83 10.87 -2.06 13.36
N ALA A 84 11.33 -3.22 12.89
CA ALA A 84 12.46 -3.93 13.49
C ALA A 84 13.71 -3.04 13.47
N ALA A 85 14.06 -2.43 12.34
CA ALA A 85 15.22 -1.54 12.23
C ALA A 85 15.15 -0.33 13.18
N SER A 86 13.94 0.22 13.39
CA SER A 86 13.70 1.31 14.33
C SER A 86 13.86 0.88 15.79
N ILE A 87 13.36 -0.31 16.16
CA ILE A 87 13.46 -0.84 17.53
C ILE A 87 14.91 -1.23 17.87
N LEU A 88 15.64 -1.80 16.90
CA LEU A 88 17.03 -2.22 17.05
C LEU A 88 18.04 -1.06 17.03
N GLY A 89 17.59 0.20 16.90
CA GLY A 89 18.47 1.38 16.87
C GLY A 89 19.39 1.46 15.65
N LYS A 90 19.16 0.65 14.62
CA LYS A 90 19.95 0.62 13.37
C LYS A 90 19.38 1.52 12.27
N SER A 91 18.62 2.54 12.68
CA SER A 91 17.86 3.41 11.78
C SER A 91 18.74 4.12 10.76
N GLU A 92 19.95 4.57 11.14
CA GLU A 92 20.85 5.34 10.27
C GLU A 92 21.42 4.53 9.09
N VAL A 93 21.89 3.30 9.34
CA VAL A 93 22.45 2.42 8.30
C VAL A 93 21.35 1.96 7.35
N VAL A 94 20.16 1.67 7.90
CA VAL A 94 19.02 1.18 7.14
C VAL A 94 18.36 2.30 6.33
N ASN A 95 18.43 3.56 6.77
CA ASN A 95 17.76 4.71 6.14
C ASN A 95 18.00 4.84 4.62
N ARG A 96 19.25 4.67 4.17
CA ARG A 96 19.62 4.79 2.74
C ARG A 96 19.07 3.65 1.89
N VAL A 97 19.12 2.42 2.41
CA VAL A 97 18.58 1.25 1.72
C VAL A 97 17.05 1.27 1.77
N PHE A 98 16.50 1.70 2.89
CA PHE A 98 15.08 1.80 3.15
C PHE A 98 14.39 2.69 2.13
N HIS A 99 14.93 3.88 1.84
CA HIS A 99 14.33 4.77 0.85
C HIS A 99 14.23 4.12 -0.54
N ARG A 100 15.30 3.43 -0.97
CA ARG A 100 15.31 2.74 -2.27
C ARG A 100 14.30 1.60 -2.31
N VAL A 101 14.25 0.78 -1.26
CA VAL A 101 13.31 -0.36 -1.16
C VAL A 101 11.86 0.13 -1.04
N SER A 102 11.60 1.13 -0.20
CA SER A 102 10.29 1.81 -0.09
C SER A 102 9.79 2.28 -1.45
N LEU A 103 10.65 2.93 -2.24
CA LEU A 103 10.27 3.47 -3.54
C LEU A 103 9.93 2.34 -4.52
N THR A 104 10.70 1.25 -4.53
CA THR A 104 10.43 0.09 -5.38
C THR A 104 9.09 -0.55 -5.05
N ILE A 105 8.84 -0.85 -3.78
CA ILE A 105 7.60 -1.50 -3.33
C ILE A 105 6.41 -0.57 -3.56
N TYR A 106 6.56 0.72 -3.27
CA TYR A 106 5.55 1.74 -3.58
C TYR A 106 5.21 1.81 -5.06
N THR A 107 6.21 1.73 -5.94
CA THR A 107 5.98 1.75 -7.40
C THR A 107 5.24 0.49 -7.85
N CYS A 108 5.61 -0.68 -7.33
CA CYS A 108 4.88 -1.93 -7.57
C CYS A 108 3.42 -1.84 -7.10
N TRP A 109 3.18 -1.24 -5.93
CA TRP A 109 1.85 -1.00 -5.41
C TRP A 109 1.04 -0.02 -6.25
N LEU A 110 1.66 1.05 -6.73
CA LEU A 110 1.01 2.02 -7.62
C LEU A 110 0.54 1.35 -8.92
N ILE A 111 1.33 0.42 -9.46
CA ILE A 111 0.95 -0.39 -10.63
C ILE A 111 -0.24 -1.30 -10.29
N ALA A 112 -0.23 -1.98 -9.14
CA ALA A 112 -1.34 -2.80 -8.70
C ALA A 112 -2.62 -1.97 -8.51
N PHE A 113 -2.53 -0.82 -7.84
CA PHE A 113 -3.62 0.14 -7.67
C PHE A 113 -4.19 0.60 -9.02
N ALA A 114 -3.35 1.03 -9.95
CA ALA A 114 -3.78 1.47 -11.28
C ALA A 114 -4.44 0.35 -12.07
N SER A 115 -3.90 -0.88 -12.01
CA SER A 115 -4.51 -2.05 -12.65
C SER A 115 -5.92 -2.34 -12.12
N GLY A 116 -6.14 -2.12 -10.82
CA GLY A 116 -7.45 -2.29 -10.17
C GLY A 116 -8.44 -1.23 -10.58
N ALA A 117 -8.02 0.04 -10.57
CA ALA A 117 -8.84 1.16 -11.02
C ALA A 117 -9.30 0.96 -12.48
N ILE A 118 -8.38 0.59 -13.38
CA ILE A 118 -8.69 0.32 -14.79
C ILE A 118 -9.65 -0.86 -14.93
N SER A 119 -9.39 -1.96 -14.22
CA SER A 119 -10.26 -3.14 -14.23
C SER A 119 -11.67 -2.84 -13.73
N GLY A 120 -11.81 -1.96 -12.73
CA GLY A 120 -13.09 -1.48 -12.22
C GLY A 120 -13.84 -0.61 -13.24
N MET A 121 -13.15 0.35 -13.86
CA MET A 121 -13.75 1.23 -14.88
C MET A 121 -14.22 0.49 -16.13
N LEU A 122 -13.47 -0.53 -16.57
CA LEU A 122 -13.86 -1.40 -17.69
C LEU A 122 -15.12 -2.23 -17.42
N ARG A 123 -15.40 -2.54 -16.15
CA ARG A 123 -16.61 -3.27 -15.75
C ARG A 123 -17.83 -2.38 -15.58
N LEU A 124 -17.65 -1.11 -15.26
CA LEU A 124 -18.75 -0.13 -15.18
C LEU A 124 -19.31 0.25 -16.56
N HIS A 125 -18.54 0.03 -17.63
CA HIS A 125 -18.94 0.31 -19.01
C HIS A 125 -19.52 -0.91 -19.77
N ARG A 126 -19.71 -2.06 -19.11
CA ARG A 126 -20.36 -3.25 -19.67
C ARG A 126 -21.60 -3.61 -18.88
#